data_AF-A0A2G5E019-F1
#
_entry.id   AF-A0A2G5E019-F1
#
_cell.length_a   1.000
_cell.length_b   1.000
_cell.length_c   1.000
_cell.angle_alpha   90.00
_cell.angle_beta   90.00
_cell.angle_gamma   90.00
#
_symmetry.space_group_name_H-M   'P 1'
#
loop_
_entity.id
_entity.type
_entity.pdbx_description
1 polymer ?
#
loop_
_entity_poly.entity_id
_entity_poly.type
_entity_poly.pdbx_seq_one_letter_code
_entity_poly.pdbx_strand_id
1 'polypeptide(L)' 'MSQSQQQRPQPQSQSQSQMVCAEESLNLLNCVTESPFDQEKCLRLLNSLRNCVLNKKVKKFSLAEQHQPEASKSSN' A
#
# COMPACT_ATOMS: atom_id res chain seq x y z
N MET A 1 -29.41 22.01 22.97
CA MET A 1 -29.02 20.59 22.82
C MET A 1 -27.86 20.55 21.83
N SER A 2 -26.65 20.54 22.37
CA SER A 2 -25.42 20.81 21.63
C SER A 2 -24.82 19.53 21.07
N GLN A 3 -24.63 19.54 19.75
CA GLN A 3 -23.53 18.97 18.96
C GLN A 3 -22.93 17.62 19.37
N SER A 4 -23.07 16.62 18.48
CA SER A 4 -22.09 15.54 18.31
C SER A 4 -22.07 15.10 16.85
N GLN A 5 -21.51 15.96 15.98
CA GLN A 5 -20.96 15.49 14.71
C GLN A 5 -19.62 14.84 15.04
N GLN A 6 -19.61 13.51 15.15
CA GLN A 6 -18.39 12.72 15.15
C GLN A 6 -17.79 12.80 13.74
N GLN A 7 -16.97 13.82 13.47
CA GLN A 7 -16.02 13.73 12.35
C GLN A 7 -15.16 12.49 12.63
N ARG A 8 -15.23 11.48 11.75
CA ARG A 8 -14.20 10.44 11.73
C ARG A 8 -12.84 11.13 11.56
N PRO A 9 -11.78 10.72 12.26
CA PRO A 9 -10.44 11.10 11.88
C PRO A 9 -10.20 10.62 10.46
N GLN A 10 -10.04 11.55 9.51
CA GLN A 10 -9.44 11.24 8.23
C GLN A 10 -7.99 10.84 8.51
N PRO A 11 -7.49 9.69 8.04
CA PRO A 11 -6.07 9.43 8.07
C PRO A 11 -5.42 10.30 6.98
N GLN A 12 -5.19 11.57 7.28
CA GLN A 12 -4.28 12.39 6.52
C GLN A 12 -3.08 12.71 7.41
N SER A 13 -1.90 12.61 6.81
CA SER A 13 -0.59 12.98 7.35
C SER A 13 0.21 11.84 8.00
N GLN A 14 0.53 10.81 7.23
CA GLN A 14 1.91 10.34 7.23
C GLN A 14 2.58 10.91 5.97
N SER A 15 3.65 11.65 6.20
CA SER A 15 4.56 12.31 5.27
C SER A 15 4.40 11.86 3.80
N GLN A 16 4.24 12.82 2.89
CA GLN A 16 4.36 12.66 1.44
C GLN A 16 5.77 12.20 1.00
N SER A 17 6.30 11.14 1.59
CA SER A 17 7.12 10.20 0.84
C SER A 17 6.18 9.68 -0.25
N GLN A 18 6.17 10.33 -1.42
CA GLN A 18 5.38 9.90 -2.58
C GLN A 18 5.54 8.39 -2.69
N MET A 19 4.50 7.63 -2.35
CA MET A 19 4.56 6.17 -2.46
C MET A 19 4.69 5.87 -3.94
N VAL A 20 5.90 5.50 -4.32
CA VAL A 20 6.26 5.31 -5.71
C VAL A 20 5.45 4.14 -6.26
N CYS A 21 4.69 4.40 -7.33
CA CYS A 21 3.82 3.45 -8.01
C CYS A 21 2.60 2.93 -7.21
N ALA A 22 2.17 3.65 -6.17
CA ALA A 22 1.02 3.24 -5.35
C ALA A 22 -0.29 3.19 -6.14
N GLU A 23 -0.50 4.13 -7.06
CA GLU A 23 -1.71 4.18 -7.88
C GLU A 23 -1.81 2.97 -8.81
N GLU A 24 -0.72 2.65 -9.51
CA GLU A 24 -0.64 1.50 -10.39
C GLU A 24 -0.82 0.19 -9.63
N SER A 25 -0.26 0.12 -8.41
CA SER A 25 -0.42 -1.03 -7.52
C SER A 25 -1.89 -1.19 -7.10
N LEU A 26 -2.53 -0.12 -6.65
CA LEU A 26 -3.92 -0.12 -6.22
C LEU A 26 -4.86 -0.50 -7.37
N ASN A 27 -4.65 0.05 -8.57
CA ASN A 27 -5.45 -0.27 -9.73
C ASN A 27 -5.35 -1.75 -10.11
N LEU A 28 -4.14 -2.32 -10.07
CA LEU A 28 -3.96 -3.76 -10.32
C LEU A 28 -4.65 -4.61 -9.25
N LEU A 29 -4.53 -4.24 -7.97
CA LEU A 29 -5.18 -4.95 -6.86
C LEU A 29 -6.71 -4.91 -6.98
N ASN A 30 -7.28 -3.77 -7.36
CA ASN A 30 -8.70 -3.66 -7.63
C ASN A 30 -9.11 -4.58 -8.79
N CYS A 31 -8.34 -4.59 -9.88
CA CYS A 31 -8.63 -5.43 -11.05
C CYS A 31 -8.71 -6.92 -10.72
N VAL A 32 -7.78 -7.45 -9.93
CA VAL A 32 -7.78 -8.89 -9.59
C VAL A 32 -8.94 -9.31 -8.67
N THR A 33 -9.59 -8.34 -8.02
CA THR A 33 -10.80 -8.57 -7.20
C THR A 33 -12.10 -8.39 -7.97
N GLU A 34 -12.06 -7.86 -9.19
CA GLU A 34 -13.25 -7.68 -10.02
C GLU A 34 -13.83 -9.04 -10.44
N SER A 35 -15.16 -9.09 -10.51
CA SER A 35 -15.92 -10.25 -10.99
C SER A 35 -16.95 -9.77 -12.01
N PRO A 36 -16.88 -10.22 -13.29
CA PRO A 36 -15.96 -11.24 -13.80
C PRO A 36 -14.50 -10.76 -13.88
N PHE A 37 -13.57 -11.70 -13.72
CA PHE A 37 -12.14 -11.43 -13.85
C PHE A 37 -11.78 -11.14 -15.32
N ASP A 38 -11.20 -9.97 -15.58
CA ASP A 38 -10.71 -9.57 -16.90
C ASP A 38 -9.17 -9.66 -16.95
N GLN A 39 -8.67 -10.78 -17.47
CA GLN A 39 -7.25 -11.07 -17.53
C GLN A 39 -6.48 -10.04 -18.38
N GLU A 40 -7.04 -9.59 -19.51
CA GLU A 40 -6.36 -8.64 -20.40
C GLU A 40 -6.24 -7.26 -19.73
N LYS A 41 -7.31 -6.81 -19.06
CA LYS A 41 -7.32 -5.57 -18.29
C LYS A 41 -6.25 -5.61 -17.20
N CYS A 42 -6.21 -6.69 -16.40
CA CYS A 42 -5.25 -6.78 -15.32
C CYS A 42 -3.80 -6.91 -15.84
N LEU A 43 -3.59 -7.57 -16.98
CA LEU A 43 -2.27 -7.64 -17.61
C LEU A 43 -1.77 -6.26 -18.08
N ARG A 44 -2.65 -5.40 -18.61
CA ARG A 44 -2.28 -4.01 -18.96
C ARG A 44 -1.89 -3.20 -17.73
N LEU A 45 -2.65 -3.34 -16.63
CA LEU A 45 -2.34 -2.68 -15.36
C LEU A 45 -1.02 -3.18 -14.75
N LEU A 46 -0.73 -4.48 -14.86
CA LEU A 46 0.56 -5.06 -14.45
C LEU A 46 1.73 -4.46 -15.25
N ASN A 47 1.58 -4.31 -16.56
CA ASN A 47 2.61 -3.68 -17.39
C ASN A 47 2.82 -2.21 -17.03
N SER A 48 1.74 -1.48 -16.70
CA SER A 48 1.84 -0.10 -16.20
C SER A 48 2.64 -0.03 -14.90
N LEU A 49 2.31 -0.89 -13.92
CA LEU A 49 3.03 -0.99 -12.65
C LEU A 49 4.51 -1.32 -12.87
N ARG A 50 4.81 -2.30 -13.73
CA ARG A 50 6.19 -2.67 -14.07
C ARG A 50 6.96 -1.48 -14.63
N ASN A 51 6.37 -0.72 -15.56
CA ASN A 51 6.99 0.47 -16.14
C ASN A 51 7.26 1.54 -15.08
N CYS A 52 6.30 1.80 -14.18
CA CYS A 52 6.51 2.76 -13.11
C CYS A 52 7.71 2.36 -12.22
N VAL A 53 7.77 1.09 -11.79
CA VAL A 53 8.84 0.59 -10.91
C VAL A 53 10.21 0.69 -11.56
N LEU A 54 10.32 0.32 -12.84
CA LEU A 54 11.56 0.42 -13.60
C LEU A 54 11.99 1.88 -13.79
N ASN A 55 11.05 2.76 -14.14
CA ASN A 55 11.34 4.17 -14.42
C ASN A 55 11.73 4.94 -13.16
N LYS A 56 11.10 4.64 -12.02
CA LYS A 56 11.36 5.32 -10.75
C LYS A 56 12.52 4.71 -9.95
N LYS A 57 13.20 3.70 -10.50
CA LYS A 57 14.36 3.02 -9.88
C LYS A 57 14.08 2.62 -8.43
N VAL A 58 12.90 2.08 -8.15
CA VAL A 58 12.56 1.62 -6.81
C VAL A 58 13.53 0.49 -6.44
N LYS A 59 14.50 0.81 -5.58
CA LYS A 59 15.46 -0.17 -5.08
C LYS A 59 14.74 -1.02 -4.05
N LYS A 60 14.26 -2.19 -4.47
CA LYS A 60 13.71 -3.30 -3.65
C LYS A 60 12.66 -2.85 -2.63
N PHE A 61 11.41 -3.26 -2.84
CA PHE A 61 10.38 -3.17 -1.81
C PHE A 61 10.79 -4.08 -0.64
N SER A 62 11.22 -3.50 0.47
CA SER A 62 11.31 -4.22 1.74
C SER A 62 10.00 -4.00 2.48
N LEU A 63 9.35 -5.10 2.87
CA LEU A 63 8.40 -5.03 3.97
C LEU A 63 9.21 -4.63 5.20
N ALA A 64 8.86 -3.52 5.84
CA ALA A 64 9.56 -3.07 7.03
C ALA A 64 9.66 -4.24 8.01
N GLU A 65 10.89 -4.61 8.35
CA GLU A 65 11.18 -5.67 9.32
C GLU A 65 10.42 -5.30 10.60
N GLN A 66 9.48 -6.16 11.01
CA GLN A 66 8.79 -5.99 12.28
C GLN A 66 9.88 -6.09 13.36
N HIS A 67 10.30 -4.96 13.92
CA HIS A 67 11.10 -4.91 15.13
C HIS A 67 10.29 -5.65 16.21
N GLN A 68 10.60 -6.93 16.44
CA GLN A 68 10.17 -7.62 17.65
C GLN A 68 10.87 -6.91 18.80
N PRO A 69 10.15 -6.32 19.77
CA PRO A 69 10.79 -5.99 21.04
C PRO A 69 11.21 -7.33 21.64
N GLU A 70 12.52 -7.50 21.80
CA GLU A 70 13.12 -8.67 22.41
C GLU A 70 12.42 -8.93 23.75
N ALA A 71 11.68 -10.03 23.82
CA ALA A 71 11.12 -10.51 25.08
C ALA A 71 12.30 -10.68 26.04
N SER A 72 12.32 -9.80 27.03
CA SER A 72 13.31 -9.75 28.10
C SER A 72 13.65 -11.15 28.57
N LYS A 73 14.94 -11.48 28.47
CA LYS A 73 15.57 -12.66 29.07
C LYS A 73 14.98 -12.92 30.45
N SER A 74 14.25 -14.02 30.60
CA SER A 74 13.94 -14.59 31.90
C SER A 74 15.26 -15.04 32.51
N SER A 75 15.71 -14.31 33.53
CA SER A 75 16.93 -14.60 34.29
C SER A 75 16.52 -15.23 35.62
N ASN A 76 16.93 -16.50 35.76
CA ASN A 76 17.06 -17.37 36.94
C ASN A 76 15.87 -17.56 37.88
#